data_AF-D2RHP4-F1
#
_entry.id   AF-D2RHP4-F1
#
_cell.length_a   1.000
_cell.length_b   1.000
_cell.length_c   1.000
_cell.angle_alpha   90.00
_cell.angle_beta   90.00
_cell.angle_gamma   90.00
#
_symmetry.space_group_name_H-M   'P 1'
#
loop_
_entity.id
_entity.type
_entity.pdbx_description
1 polymer ?
#
loop_
_entity_poly.entity_id
_entity_poly.type
_entity_poly.pdbx_seq_one_letter_code
_entity_poly.pdbx_strand_id
1 'polypeptide(L)'
;MKEVKVKIEGLELDFEKAKAIADILVGGTLIAWSDGKRSYPDVVCCSIDDKPGWMVYGETRGNVKVEINNYTFYYLSDEEAEH
;
A
#
# COMPACT_ATOMS: atom_id res chain seq x y z
N MET A 1 12.18 -2.99 2.78
CA MET A 1 10.93 -2.24 2.66
C MET A 1 10.83 -1.26 3.81
N LYS A 2 10.62 0.04 3.53
CA LYS A 2 10.29 1.05 4.55
C LYS A 2 8.81 0.93 4.92
N GLU A 3 8.44 1.26 6.16
CA GLU A 3 7.06 1.20 6.64
C GLU A 3 6.62 2.54 7.24
N VAL A 4 5.44 3.01 6.85
CA VAL A 4 4.80 4.23 7.36
C VAL A 4 3.41 3.87 7.88
N LYS A 5 3.13 4.20 9.14
CA LYS A 5 1.83 3.96 9.78
C LYS A 5 1.21 5.28 10.19
N VAL A 6 -0.01 5.54 9.72
CA VAL A 6 -0.77 6.76 10.01
C VAL A 6 -2.11 6.37 10.61
N LYS A 7 -2.46 7.00 11.73
CA LYS A 7 -3.78 6.90 12.32
C LYS A 7 -4.45 8.26 12.27
N ILE A 8 -5.67 8.31 11.75
CA ILE A 8 -6.45 9.55 11.64
C ILE A 8 -7.75 9.35 12.38
N GLU A 9 -8.03 10.28 13.30
CA GLU A 9 -9.20 10.29 14.18
C GLU A 9 -10.00 11.56 13.95
N GLY A 10 -11.33 11.51 14.14
CA GLY A 10 -12.21 12.66 13.96
C GLY A 10 -12.55 13.03 12.50
N LEU A 11 -12.09 12.22 11.53
CA LEU A 11 -12.41 12.35 10.11
C LEU A 11 -12.77 10.98 9.53
N GLU A 12 -13.91 10.89 8.82
CA GLU A 12 -14.23 9.72 8.02
C GLU A 12 -13.37 9.69 6.74
N LEU A 13 -12.50 8.69 6.67
CA LEU A 13 -11.64 8.42 5.54
C LEU A 13 -12.29 7.40 4.62
N ASP A 14 -12.53 7.82 3.38
CA ASP A 14 -12.73 6.94 2.24
C ASP A 14 -11.39 6.58 1.59
N PHE A 15 -11.44 5.61 0.68
CA PHE A 15 -10.27 5.11 -0.04
C PHE A 15 -9.52 6.20 -0.80
N GLU A 16 -10.23 7.13 -1.46
CA GLU A 16 -9.59 8.15 -2.29
C GLU A 16 -8.80 9.14 -1.43
N LYS A 17 -9.37 9.55 -0.28
CA LYS A 17 -8.66 10.38 0.68
C LYS A 17 -7.44 9.67 1.29
N ALA A 18 -7.60 8.40 1.69
CA ALA A 18 -6.50 7.62 2.25
C ALA A 18 -5.37 7.45 1.21
N LYS A 19 -5.73 7.15 -0.04
CA LYS A 19 -4.77 7.03 -1.14
C LYS A 19 -4.06 8.36 -1.39
N ALA A 20 -4.78 9.48 -1.45
CA ALA A 20 -4.18 10.80 -1.66
C ALA A 20 -3.15 11.15 -0.56
N ILE A 21 -3.45 10.82 0.70
CA ILE A 21 -2.49 11.02 1.80
C ILE A 21 -1.26 10.13 1.59
N ALA A 22 -1.44 8.86 1.22
CA ALA A 22 -0.34 7.95 0.96
C ALA A 22 0.53 8.39 -0.25
N ASP A 23 -0.10 8.88 -1.32
CA ASP A 23 0.58 9.42 -2.50
C ASP A 23 1.49 10.60 -2.09
N ILE A 24 0.98 11.52 -1.26
CA ILE A 24 1.73 12.69 -0.76
C ILE A 24 2.89 12.27 0.15
N LEU A 25 2.69 11.27 1.01
CA LEU A 25 3.70 10.82 1.97
C LEU A 25 4.89 10.13 1.30
N VAL A 26 4.66 9.47 0.17
CA VAL A 26 5.68 8.65 -0.48
C VAL A 26 6.31 9.31 -1.69
N GLY A 27 5.52 9.90 -2.60
CA GLY A 27 6.02 10.35 -3.90
C GLY A 27 6.57 9.16 -4.72
N GLY A 28 5.69 8.50 -5.48
CA GLY A 28 6.08 7.34 -6.26
C GLY A 28 4.93 6.64 -6.96
N THR A 29 5.21 5.45 -7.47
CA THR A 29 4.23 4.63 -8.20
C THR A 29 3.52 3.66 -7.25
N LEU A 30 2.19 3.71 -7.22
CA LEU A 30 1.38 2.75 -6.46
C LEU A 30 1.44 1.37 -7.13
N ILE A 31 1.88 0.37 -6.37
CA ILE A 31 2.11 -1.00 -6.84
C ILE A 31 0.96 -1.93 -6.46
N ALA A 32 0.51 -1.86 -5.20
CA ALA A 32 -0.56 -2.69 -4.68
C ALA A 32 -1.31 -1.95 -3.56
N TRP A 33 -2.56 -2.30 -3.33
CA TRP A 33 -3.36 -1.70 -2.27
C TRP A 33 -4.46 -2.62 -1.77
N SER A 34 -4.99 -2.32 -0.58
CA SER A 34 -6.20 -2.91 -0.01
C SER A 34 -7.00 -1.86 0.75
N ASP A 35 -8.32 -1.85 0.57
CA ASP A 35 -9.27 -1.05 1.36
C ASP A 35 -9.88 -1.84 2.54
N GLY A 36 -9.31 -3.01 2.84
CA GLY A 36 -9.82 -3.95 3.83
C GLY A 36 -10.95 -4.85 3.32
N LYS A 37 -11.53 -4.57 2.13
CA LYS A 37 -12.55 -5.39 1.48
C LYS A 37 -12.13 -5.86 0.09
N ARG A 38 -11.49 -4.98 -0.67
CA ARG A 38 -10.98 -5.14 -2.02
C ARG A 38 -9.48 -4.88 -2.01
N SER A 39 -8.79 -5.53 -2.94
CA SER A 39 -7.36 -5.35 -3.13
C SER A 39 -6.99 -5.33 -4.60
N TYR A 40 -5.83 -4.75 -4.89
CA TYR A 40 -5.20 -4.84 -6.20
C TYR A 40 -3.71 -5.13 -6.03
N PRO A 41 -3.11 -5.96 -6.89
CA PRO A 41 -3.78 -6.72 -7.94
C PRO A 41 -4.61 -7.90 -7.40
N ASP A 42 -5.66 -8.30 -8.12
CA ASP A 42 -6.48 -9.48 -7.79
C ASP A 42 -5.73 -10.76 -8.22
N VAL A 43 -4.59 -11.01 -7.57
CA VAL A 43 -3.74 -12.16 -7.86
C VAL A 43 -4.16 -13.35 -6.98
N VAL A 44 -4.78 -14.34 -7.63
CA VAL A 44 -5.20 -15.61 -7.00
C VAL A 44 -4.03 -16.59 -6.84
N CYS A 45 -2.92 -16.37 -7.55
CA CYS A 45 -1.79 -17.30 -7.55
C CYS A 45 -0.75 -16.93 -6.49
N CYS A 46 -0.29 -17.96 -5.76
CA CYS A 46 0.78 -17.91 -4.76
C CYS A 46 0.40 -17.24 -3.41
N SER A 47 -0.66 -17.72 -2.75
CA SER A 47 -0.74 -17.57 -1.29
C SER A 47 0.42 -18.34 -0.66
N ILE A 48 1.44 -17.62 -0.21
CA ILE A 48 2.59 -18.15 0.52
C ILE A 48 2.34 -17.86 2.00
N ASP A 49 2.39 -18.90 2.83
CA ASP A 49 2.27 -18.78 4.29
C ASP A 49 1.06 -17.92 4.75
N ASP A 50 -0.14 -18.28 4.27
CA ASP A 50 -1.43 -17.62 4.62
C ASP A 50 -1.57 -16.13 4.23
N LYS A 51 -0.56 -15.53 3.57
CA LYS A 51 -0.68 -14.16 3.06
C LYS A 51 -1.46 -14.10 1.74
N PRO A 52 -2.38 -13.13 1.58
CA PRO A 52 -3.08 -12.95 0.32
C PRO A 52 -2.11 -12.46 -0.77
N GLY A 53 -2.30 -12.92 -2.02
CA GLY A 53 -1.35 -12.70 -3.10
C GLY A 53 -1.03 -11.23 -3.38
N TRP A 54 -2.00 -10.31 -3.25
CA TRP A 54 -1.77 -8.87 -3.46
C TRP A 54 -0.71 -8.30 -2.49
N MET A 55 -0.66 -8.84 -1.27
CA MET A 55 0.29 -8.44 -0.25
C MET A 55 1.69 -8.93 -0.62
N VAL A 56 1.82 -10.20 -1.00
CA VAL A 56 3.09 -10.76 -1.47
C VAL A 56 3.61 -9.99 -2.69
N TYR A 57 2.71 -9.65 -3.63
CA TYR A 57 3.04 -8.85 -4.80
C TYR A 57 3.55 -7.45 -4.40
N GLY A 58 2.84 -6.77 -3.50
CA GLY A 58 3.23 -5.46 -2.97
C GLY A 58 4.57 -5.48 -2.25
N GLU A 59 4.82 -6.48 -1.39
CA GLU A 59 6.09 -6.66 -0.66
C GLU A 59 7.28 -6.97 -1.60
N THR A 60 7.01 -7.60 -2.75
CA THR A 60 8.05 -7.98 -3.72
C THR A 60 8.39 -6.85 -4.69
N ARG A 61 7.38 -6.06 -5.10
CA ARG A 61 7.51 -5.05 -6.16
C ARG A 61 7.60 -3.62 -5.63
N GLY A 62 7.12 -3.38 -4.41
CA GLY A 62 7.22 -2.10 -3.72
C GLY A 62 8.41 -2.08 -2.77
N ASN A 63 8.84 -0.86 -2.43
CA ASN A 63 9.90 -0.59 -1.47
C ASN A 63 9.38 0.16 -0.22
N VAL A 64 8.17 0.73 -0.28
CA VAL A 64 7.50 1.44 0.82
C VAL A 64 6.11 0.85 1.04
N LYS A 65 5.78 0.51 2.28
CA LYS A 65 4.44 0.13 2.73
C LYS A 65 3.85 1.26 3.56
N VAL A 66 2.63 1.69 3.23
CA VAL A 66 1.88 2.71 3.96
C VAL A 66 0.58 2.10 4.48
N GLU A 67 0.37 2.18 5.79
CA GLU A 67 -0.87 1.75 6.45
C GLU A 67 -1.57 2.98 7.03
N ILE A 68 -2.78 3.25 6.57
CA ILE A 68 -3.60 4.38 7.03
C ILE A 68 -4.92 3.82 7.56
N ASN A 69 -5.10 3.80 8.88
CA ASN A 69 -6.23 3.12 9.53
C ASN A 69 -6.39 1.67 9.00
N ASN A 70 -7.42 1.40 8.19
CA ASN A 70 -7.70 0.07 7.63
C ASN A 70 -7.25 -0.08 6.16
N TYR A 71 -6.63 0.96 5.59
CA TYR A 71 -6.15 0.98 4.22
C TYR A 71 -4.66 0.62 4.19
N THR A 72 -4.25 -0.22 3.25
CA THR A 72 -2.84 -0.57 3.03
C THR A 72 -2.45 -0.24 1.60
N PHE A 73 -1.28 0.35 1.41
CA PHE A 73 -0.73 0.70 0.11
C PHE A 73 0.75 0.29 0.05
N TYR A 74 1.16 -0.21 -1.10
CA TYR A 74 2.55 -0.50 -1.42
C TYR A 74 2.97 0.37 -2.59
N TYR A 75 4.06 1.10 -2.42
CA TYR A 75 4.62 1.99 -3.43
C TYR A 75 6.03 1.56 -3.79
N LEU A 76 6.44 1.93 -5.00
CA LEU A 76 7.82 2.10 -5.38
C LEU A 76 8.12 3.60 -5.33
N SER A 77 8.88 4.05 -4.33
CA SER A 77 9.22 5.46 -4.12
C SER A 77 10.24 5.96 -5.13
N ASP A 78 10.08 7.21 -5.58
CA ASP A 78 10.99 7.81 -6.57
C ASP A 78 12.41 8.07 -6.02
N GLU A 79 12.60 8.12 -4.70
CA GLU A 79 13.93 8.25 -4.06
C GLU A 79 14.93 7.13 -4.43
N GLU A 80 14.46 5.96 -4.88
CA GLU A 80 15.33 4.85 -5.30
C GLU A 80 15.61 4.84 -6.82
N ALA A 81 15.04 5.77 -7.60
CA ALA A 81 15.22 5.83 -9.05
C ALA A 81 16.51 6.56 -9.50
N GLU A 82 17.31 7.08 -8.57
CA GLU A 82 18.50 7.90 -8.85
C GLU A 82 19.85 7.16 -8.74
N HIS A 83 19.89 5.83 -8.73
CA HIS A 83 21.15 5.05 -8.65
C HIS A 83 21.50 4.25 -9.92
#